data_AF-A0A0P6YZB7-F1
#
_entry.id   AF-A0A0P6YZB7-F1
#
_cell.length_a   1.000
_cell.length_b   1.000
_cell.length_c   1.000
_cell.angle_alpha   90.00
_cell.angle_beta   90.00
_cell.angle_gamma   90.00
#
_symmetry.space_group_name_H-M   'P 1'
#
loop_
_entity.id
_entity.type
_entity.pdbx_description
1 polymer ?
#
loop_
_entity_poly.entity_id
_entity_poly.type
_entity_poly.pdbx_seq_one_letter_code
_entity_poly.pdbx_strand_id
1 'polypeptide(L)'
;MSKQTYLLHNIDAETLRDYLETAAARAHLNLVFLMRRWNGRFATYNLAAPLAATPADARERDRGYRVVGRVKFNTQPDGRIMLVVSPPALCDPNPTPDDEARYTAFIEALQRLLPREVLVE
;
A
#
# COMPACT_ATOMS: atom_id res chain seq x y z
N MET A 1 -13.50 -2.40 8.24
CA MET A 1 -12.60 -3.56 8.02
C MET A 1 -11.41 -3.51 8.96
N SER A 2 -10.73 -4.62 9.23
CA SER A 2 -9.44 -4.66 9.95
C SER A 2 -8.26 -4.51 8.99
N LYS A 3 -7.09 -4.12 9.52
CA LYS A 3 -5.83 -4.16 8.76
C LYS A 3 -5.49 -5.58 8.32
N GLN A 4 -4.95 -5.73 7.13
CA GLN A 4 -4.41 -6.99 6.61
C GLN A 4 -2.92 -7.06 6.92
N THR A 5 -2.46 -8.22 7.39
CA THR A 5 -1.05 -8.46 7.71
C THR A 5 -0.60 -9.71 6.98
N TYR A 6 0.54 -9.62 6.31
CA TYR A 6 1.13 -10.73 5.58
C TYR A 6 2.58 -10.88 6.03
N LEU A 7 2.99 -12.12 6.28
CA LEU A 7 4.38 -12.46 6.43
C LEU A 7 4.85 -13.11 5.13
N LEU A 8 5.81 -12.47 4.46
CA LEU A 8 6.25 -12.83 3.13
C LEU A 8 7.64 -13.45 3.15
N HIS A 9 7.86 -14.52 2.38
CA HIS A 9 9.17 -15.14 2.16
C HIS A 9 9.53 -15.19 0.68
N ASN A 10 10.82 -15.39 0.36
CA ASN A 10 11.32 -15.48 -1.01
C ASN A 10 10.95 -14.31 -1.93
N ILE A 11 10.77 -13.11 -1.35
CA ILE A 11 10.49 -11.88 -2.07
C ILE A 11 11.35 -10.77 -1.48
N ASP A 12 11.98 -9.97 -2.35
CA ASP A 12 12.72 -8.79 -1.93
C ASP A 12 11.81 -7.54 -1.89
N ALA A 13 12.33 -6.45 -1.33
CA ALA A 13 11.58 -5.22 -1.17
C ALA A 13 11.26 -4.50 -2.50
N GLU A 14 12.07 -4.72 -3.54
CA GLU A 14 11.88 -4.09 -4.84
C GLU A 14 10.74 -4.78 -5.58
N THR A 15 10.77 -6.10 -5.68
CA THR A 15 9.70 -6.94 -6.23
C THR A 15 8.39 -6.70 -5.48
N LEU A 16 8.43 -6.64 -4.14
CA LEU A 16 7.23 -6.31 -3.36
C LEU A 16 6.69 -4.92 -3.69
N ARG A 17 7.56 -3.92 -3.85
CA ARG A 17 7.13 -2.57 -4.24
C ARG A 17 6.45 -2.60 -5.60
N ASP A 18 7.01 -3.30 -6.57
CA ASP A 18 6.45 -3.39 -7.92
C ASP A 18 5.06 -4.06 -7.91
N TYR A 19 4.86 -5.09 -7.06
CA TYR A 19 3.54 -5.69 -6.85
C TYR A 19 2.54 -4.73 -6.21
N LEU A 20 2.98 -3.96 -5.21
CA LEU A 20 2.15 -2.94 -4.58
C LEU A 20 1.74 -1.87 -5.59
N GLU A 21 2.68 -1.37 -6.41
CA GLU A 21 2.42 -0.36 -7.44
C GLU A 21 1.45 -0.89 -8.50
N THR A 22 1.64 -2.13 -8.94
CA THR A 22 0.73 -2.80 -9.87
C THR A 22 -0.68 -2.97 -9.28
N ALA A 23 -0.78 -3.39 -8.01
CA ALA A 23 -2.07 -3.53 -7.32
C ALA A 23 -2.78 -2.18 -7.16
N ALA A 24 -2.04 -1.11 -6.81
CA ALA A 24 -2.59 0.23 -6.70
C ALA A 24 -3.09 0.76 -8.04
N ALA A 25 -2.31 0.60 -9.11
CA ALA A 25 -2.73 0.99 -10.45
C ALA A 25 -4.02 0.28 -10.89
N ARG A 26 -4.15 -1.03 -10.61
CA ARG A 26 -5.38 -1.81 -10.88
C ARG A 26 -6.59 -1.32 -10.07
N ALA A 27 -6.36 -0.71 -8.91
CA ALA A 27 -7.40 -0.10 -8.07
C ALA A 27 -7.60 1.41 -8.35
N HIS A 28 -6.95 1.97 -9.37
CA HIS A 28 -6.93 3.40 -9.68
C HIS A 28 -6.40 4.26 -8.52
N LEU A 29 -5.33 3.79 -7.87
CA LEU A 29 -4.65 4.43 -6.75
C LEU A 29 -3.18 4.64 -7.07
N ASN A 30 -2.55 5.59 -6.37
CA ASN A 30 -1.12 5.82 -6.36
C ASN A 30 -0.49 5.33 -5.05
N LEU A 31 0.72 4.78 -5.10
CA LEU A 31 1.57 4.62 -3.91
C LEU A 31 2.41 5.87 -3.71
N VAL A 32 2.12 6.62 -2.65
CA VAL A 32 2.87 7.82 -2.28
C VAL A 32 3.84 7.48 -1.16
N PHE A 33 5.14 7.49 -1.44
CA PHE A 33 6.17 7.21 -0.46
C PHE A 33 6.17 8.26 0.66
N LEU A 34 6.21 7.80 1.92
CA LEU A 34 6.20 8.67 3.09
C LEU A 34 7.54 8.69 3.82
N MET A 35 8.06 7.50 4.16
CA MET A 35 9.26 7.41 4.98
C MET A 35 9.99 6.08 4.82
N ARG A 36 11.31 6.13 4.99
CA ARG A 36 12.21 4.99 5.17
C ARG A 36 13.05 5.21 6.42
N ARG A 37 13.32 4.15 7.22
CA ARG A 37 14.26 4.27 8.37
C ARG A 37 15.72 4.21 7.91
N TRP A 38 16.62 4.74 8.76
CA TRP A 38 18.08 4.88 8.55
C TRP A 38 18.83 3.61 8.11
N ASN A 39 18.29 2.40 8.36
CA ASN A 39 18.89 1.13 7.93
C ASN A 39 18.17 0.47 6.74
N GLY A 40 17.24 1.18 6.11
CA GLY A 40 16.55 0.77 4.89
C GLY A 40 15.57 -0.39 5.00
N ARG A 41 15.38 -1.00 6.19
CA ARG A 41 14.52 -2.17 6.43
C ARG A 41 13.03 -1.86 6.48
N PHE A 42 12.68 -0.58 6.57
CA PHE A 42 11.33 -0.13 6.81
C PHE A 42 10.90 0.86 5.75
N ALA A 43 9.73 0.66 5.17
CA ALA A 43 9.11 1.62 4.26
C ALA A 43 7.62 1.81 4.57
N THR A 44 7.14 3.04 4.41
CA THR A 44 5.70 3.38 4.52
C THR A 44 5.26 4.17 3.32
N TYR A 45 4.05 3.87 2.85
CA TYR A 45 3.40 4.52 1.73
C TYR A 45 1.94 4.81 2.06
N ASN A 46 1.40 5.90 1.56
CA ASN A 46 -0.05 6.08 1.48
C ASN A 46 -0.56 5.46 0.17
N LEU A 47 -1.73 4.82 0.25
CA LEU A 47 -2.56 4.55 -0.92
C LEU A 47 -3.39 5.81 -1.16
N ALA A 48 -3.19 6.45 -2.31
CA ALA A 48 -3.70 7.77 -2.60
C ALA A 48 -4.63 7.73 -3.82
N ALA A 49 -5.89 8.09 -3.63
CA ALA A 49 -6.82 8.34 -4.72
C ALA A 49 -6.70 9.82 -5.15
N PRO A 50 -6.52 10.13 -6.44
CA PRO A 50 -6.51 11.52 -6.90
C PRO A 50 -7.89 12.15 -6.63
N LEU A 51 -7.91 13.37 -6.11
CA LEU A 51 -9.12 14.17 -6.11
C LEU A 51 -9.41 14.60 -7.56
N ALA A 52 -10.69 14.63 -7.96
CA ALA A 52 -11.15 14.79 -9.35
C ALA A 52 -10.77 16.11 -10.06
N ALA A 53 -9.81 16.87 -9.53
CA ALA A 53 -9.29 18.12 -10.10
C ALA A 53 -7.75 18.18 -10.15
N THR A 54 -7.01 17.14 -9.75
CA THR A 54 -5.54 17.19 -9.71
C THR A 54 -4.94 16.41 -10.90
N PRO A 55 -4.11 17.03 -11.76
CA PRO A 55 -3.37 16.34 -12.81
C PRO A 55 -2.41 15.28 -12.20
N ALA A 56 -2.19 14.19 -12.93
CA ALA A 56 -1.41 13.03 -12.47
C ALA A 56 0.07 13.34 -12.15
N ASP A 57 0.60 14.49 -12.58
CA ASP A 57 2.02 14.88 -12.48
C ASP A 57 2.33 15.91 -11.37
N ALA A 58 1.51 16.03 -10.33
CA ALA A 58 1.79 16.95 -9.24
C ALA A 58 2.82 16.38 -8.24
N ARG A 59 4.11 16.47 -8.59
CA ARG A 59 5.21 16.40 -7.60
C ARG A 59 5.11 17.61 -6.67
N GLU A 60 4.93 17.34 -5.38
CA GLU A 60 5.19 18.23 -4.23
C GLU A 60 4.48 19.59 -4.20
N ARG A 61 3.34 19.68 -3.49
CA ARG A 61 3.10 20.58 -2.32
C ARG A 61 1.64 20.87 -1.99
N ASP A 62 0.67 20.48 -2.82
CA ASP A 62 -0.74 20.66 -2.49
C ASP A 62 -1.52 19.35 -2.42
N ARG A 63 -2.52 19.34 -1.53
CA ARG A 63 -3.35 18.22 -1.06
C ARG A 63 -4.25 17.64 -2.16
N GLY A 64 -3.67 17.20 -3.26
CA GLY A 64 -4.40 16.72 -4.44
C GLY A 64 -4.85 15.27 -4.40
N TYR A 65 -4.75 14.61 -3.24
CA TYR A 65 -5.13 13.20 -3.09
C TYR A 65 -5.82 12.92 -1.76
N ARG A 66 -6.71 11.95 -1.78
CA ARG A 66 -7.38 11.37 -0.63
C ARG A 66 -6.66 10.09 -0.23
N VAL A 67 -6.38 9.93 1.06
CA VAL A 67 -5.73 8.71 1.57
C VAL A 67 -6.80 7.65 1.76
N VAL A 68 -6.69 6.56 1.01
CA VAL A 68 -7.63 5.42 1.04
C VAL A 68 -7.03 4.19 1.72
N GLY A 69 -5.84 4.35 2.31
CA GLY A 69 -5.18 3.29 3.06
C GLY A 69 -3.70 3.58 3.25
N ARG A 70 -3.03 2.73 4.00
CA ARG A 70 -1.59 2.83 4.26
C ARG A 70 -0.92 1.49 4.14
N VAL A 71 0.20 1.46 3.44
CA VAL A 71 1.05 0.28 3.30
C VAL A 71 2.30 0.50 4.12
N LYS A 72 2.67 -0.52 4.89
CA LYS A 72 3.85 -0.53 5.73
C LYS A 72 4.53 -1.87 5.55
N PHE A 73 5.80 -1.91 5.17
CA PHE A 73 6.56 -3.16 5.20
C PHE A 73 7.86 -3.04 5.98
N ASN A 74 8.25 -4.15 6.59
CA ASN A 74 9.45 -4.28 7.40
C ASN A 74 10.20 -5.58 7.08
N THR A 75 11.40 -5.46 6.52
CA THR A 75 12.31 -6.58 6.30
C THR A 75 12.89 -7.05 7.63
N GLN A 76 12.59 -8.30 7.99
CA GLN A 76 13.06 -8.96 9.20
C GLN A 76 14.55 -9.37 9.05
N PRO A 77 15.26 -9.59 10.17
CA PRO A 77 16.66 -10.03 10.13
C PRO A 77 16.90 -11.35 9.38
N ASP A 78 15.88 -12.21 9.29
CA ASP A 78 15.91 -13.50 8.60
C ASP A 78 15.54 -13.42 7.11
N GLY A 79 15.39 -12.21 6.57
CA GLY A 79 15.07 -11.97 5.17
C GLY A 79 13.58 -11.96 4.84
N ARG A 80 12.69 -12.36 5.76
CA ARG A 80 11.23 -12.26 5.54
C ARG A 80 10.78 -10.81 5.54
N ILE A 81 9.64 -10.53 4.90
CA ILE A 81 9.03 -9.19 4.91
C ILE A 81 7.68 -9.25 5.63
N MET A 82 7.53 -8.47 6.69
CA MET A 82 6.24 -8.24 7.32
C MET A 82 5.55 -7.07 6.61
N LEU A 83 4.47 -7.33 5.90
CA LEU A 83 3.63 -6.35 5.20
C LEU A 83 2.35 -6.11 5.99
N VAL A 84 2.03 -4.85 6.26
CA VAL A 84 0.78 -4.42 6.89
C VAL A 84 0.10 -3.43 5.97
N VAL A 85 -1.14 -3.73 5.62
CA VAL A 85 -2.01 -2.86 4.82
C VAL A 85 -3.19 -2.42 5.69
N SER A 86 -3.32 -1.12 5.93
CA SER A 86 -4.34 -0.53 6.79
C SER A 86 -5.47 0.08 5.96
N PRO A 87 -6.75 -0.15 6.33
CA PRO A 87 -7.92 0.39 5.65
C PRO A 87 -8.09 1.91 5.85
N PRO A 88 -8.96 2.56 5.05
CA PRO A 88 -9.26 3.98 5.14
C PRO A 88 -9.62 4.43 6.57
N ALA A 89 -10.47 3.66 7.27
CA ALA A 89 -10.91 3.98 8.63
C ALA A 89 -9.78 4.11 9.69
N LEU A 90 -8.58 3.61 9.42
CA LEU A 90 -7.40 3.78 10.29
C LEU A 90 -6.49 4.94 9.86
N CYS A 91 -6.79 5.57 8.72
CA CYS A 91 -5.94 6.54 8.05
C CYS A 91 -6.62 7.91 7.90
N ASP A 92 -7.93 7.93 7.77
CA ASP A 92 -8.79 9.11 7.62
C ASP A 92 -9.91 9.07 8.67
N PRO A 93 -10.19 10.16 9.41
CA PRO A 93 -11.27 10.21 10.40
C PRO A 93 -12.68 10.13 9.79
N ASN A 94 -12.83 10.39 8.48
CA ASN A 94 -14.10 10.39 7.76
C ASN A 94 -13.99 9.58 6.45
N PRO A 95 -13.80 8.26 6.52
CA PRO A 95 -13.74 7.41 5.32
C PRO A 95 -15.10 7.38 4.61
N THR A 96 -15.08 7.29 3.28
CA THR A 96 -16.28 7.16 2.45
C THR A 96 -16.45 5.71 1.96
N PRO A 97 -17.66 5.32 1.52
CA PRO A 97 -17.86 4.01 0.90
C PRO A 97 -16.98 3.78 -0.35
N ASP A 98 -16.66 4.83 -1.12
CA ASP A 98 -15.76 4.73 -2.28
C ASP A 98 -14.31 4.39 -1.86
N ASP A 99 -13.82 4.97 -0.76
CA ASP A 99 -12.48 4.65 -0.23
C ASP A 99 -12.38 3.18 0.17
N GLU A 100 -13.41 2.65 0.83
CA GLU A 100 -13.46 1.25 1.26
C GLU A 100 -13.56 0.30 0.04
N ALA A 101 -14.30 0.70 -1.01
CA ALA A 101 -14.37 -0.06 -2.26
C ALA A 101 -13.01 -0.09 -2.99
N ARG A 102 -12.33 1.04 -3.12
CA ARG A 102 -10.99 1.13 -3.72
C ARG A 102 -9.94 0.37 -2.91
N TYR A 103 -10.00 0.47 -1.59
CA TYR A 103 -9.16 -0.33 -0.70
C TYR A 103 -9.38 -1.83 -0.91
N THR A 104 -10.63 -2.27 -1.00
CA THR A 104 -10.96 -3.68 -1.25
C THR A 104 -10.43 -4.15 -2.61
N ALA A 105 -10.61 -3.35 -3.66
CA ALA A 105 -10.07 -3.63 -4.98
C ALA A 105 -8.52 -3.74 -4.97
N PHE A 106 -7.85 -2.90 -4.20
CA PHE A 106 -6.40 -2.99 -3.99
C PHE A 106 -6.00 -4.31 -3.33
N ILE A 107 -6.68 -4.71 -2.26
CA ILE A 107 -6.39 -5.96 -1.55
C ILE A 107 -6.59 -7.16 -2.47
N GLU A 108 -7.69 -7.21 -3.22
CA GLU A 108 -7.95 -8.30 -4.18
C GLU A 108 -6.88 -8.35 -5.28
N ALA A 109 -6.48 -7.20 -5.81
CA ALA A 109 -5.42 -7.12 -6.81
C ALA A 109 -4.07 -7.59 -6.26
N LEU A 110 -3.73 -7.19 -5.03
CA LEU A 110 -2.51 -7.60 -4.35
C LEU A 110 -2.49 -9.11 -4.06
N GLN A 111 -3.60 -9.67 -3.57
CA GLN A 111 -3.71 -11.11 -3.30
C GLN A 111 -3.56 -11.97 -4.56
N ARG A 112 -3.95 -11.45 -5.74
CA ARG A 112 -3.72 -12.13 -7.03
C ARG A 112 -2.26 -12.04 -7.49
N LEU A 113 -1.52 -11.03 -7.04
CA LEU A 113 -0.11 -10.81 -7.42
C LEU A 113 0.85 -11.52 -6.47
N LEU A 114 0.50 -11.64 -5.19
CA LEU A 114 1.30 -12.39 -4.21
C LEU A 114 1.17 -13.90 -4.51
N PRO A 115 2.25 -14.56 -4.95
CA PRO A 115 2.22 -16.00 -5.16
C PRO A 115 1.87 -16.71 -3.85
N ARG A 116 1.15 -17.84 -3.92
CA ARG A 116 0.86 -18.66 -2.73
C ARG A 116 2.14 -19.09 -2.00
N GLU A 117 3.21 -19.30 -2.75
CA GLU A 117 4.55 -19.66 -2.28
C GLU A 117 5.30 -18.51 -1.60
N VAL A 118 4.69 -17.33 -1.48
CA VAL A 118 5.28 -16.16 -0.80
C VAL A 118 4.55 -15.90 0.53
N LEU A 119 3.32 -16.38 0.69
CA LEU A 119 2.50 -16.14 1.89
C LEU A 119 2.79 -17.19 2.97
N VAL A 120 3.16 -16.73 4.17
CA VAL A 120 3.12 -17.56 5.38
C VAL A 120 1.81 -17.25 6.11
N GLU A 121 0.97 -18.26 6.28
CA GLU A 121 -0.26 -18.19 7.11
C GLU A 121 0.05 -17.93 8.59
#